data_AF-A0A2G1DEM3-F1
#
_entry.id   AF-A0A2G1DEM3-F1
#
_cell.length_a   1.000
_cell.length_b   1.000
_cell.length_c   1.000
_cell.angle_alpha   90.00
_cell.angle_beta   90.00
_cell.angle_gamma   90.00
#
_symmetry.space_group_name_H-M   'P 1'
#
loop_
_entity.id
_entity.type
_entity.pdbx_description
1 polymer ?
#
loop_
_entity_poly.entity_id
_entity_poly.type
_entity_poly.pdbx_seq_one_letter_code
_entity_poly.pdbx_strand_id
1 'polypeptide(L)'
;MLNISFALAGQIARNALVGAIATKVVDTFITNKVNNKNDQKKWLRTTKLEAFSKLSQEILSIDLNELKPESIRSIKEYSAKAILLLDDRRLMNQIEDYLTSLINLDKSSEDRSKDLKKILDKKGIDLVMNLNKNLKKL
;
A
#
# COMPACT_ATOMS: atom_id res chain seq x y z
N MET A 1 -3.21 44.04 53.93
CA MET A 1 -2.33 42.92 53.49
C MET A 1 -3.08 41.76 52.81
N LEU A 2 -4.38 41.51 53.06
CA LEU A 2 -5.13 40.40 52.45
C LEU A 2 -5.38 40.51 50.92
N ASN A 3 -5.49 41.73 50.39
CA ASN A 3 -5.79 41.95 48.95
C ASN A 3 -4.63 41.57 48.01
N ILE A 4 -3.38 41.71 48.48
CA ILE A 4 -2.18 41.43 47.68
C ILE A 4 -2.02 39.91 47.50
N SER A 5 -2.31 39.12 48.55
CA SER A 5 -2.24 37.66 48.51
C SER A 5 -3.30 37.02 47.61
N PHE A 6 -4.53 37.55 47.58
CA PHE A 6 -5.60 37.07 46.68
C PHE A 6 -5.31 37.40 45.20
N ALA A 7 -4.75 38.58 44.94
CA ALA A 7 -4.34 38.99 43.58
C ALA A 7 -3.17 38.14 43.05
N LEU A 8 -2.20 37.80 43.91
CA LEU A 8 -1.10 36.89 43.58
C LEU A 8 -1.58 35.45 43.35
N ALA A 9 -2.47 34.94 44.21
CA ALA A 9 -3.05 33.60 44.03
C ALA A 9 -3.89 33.48 42.74
N GLY A 10 -4.66 34.51 42.41
CA GLY A 10 -5.42 34.57 41.15
C GLY A 10 -4.54 34.63 39.90
N GLN A 11 -3.38 35.28 39.96
CA GLN A 11 -2.41 35.30 38.85
C GLN A 11 -1.70 33.96 38.67
N ILE A 12 -1.32 33.28 39.76
CA ILE A 12 -0.71 31.95 39.71
C ILE A 12 -1.71 30.92 39.15
N ALA A 13 -2.98 30.98 39.58
CA ALA A 13 -4.02 30.10 39.06
C ALA A 13 -4.30 30.32 37.55
N ARG A 14 -4.33 31.59 37.09
CA ARG A 14 -4.47 31.92 35.66
C ARG A 14 -3.28 31.44 34.84
N ASN A 15 -2.05 31.63 35.34
CA ASN A 15 -0.84 31.18 34.64
C ASN A 15 -0.74 29.65 34.58
N ALA A 16 -1.16 28.94 35.64
CA ALA A 16 -1.27 27.48 35.64
C ALA A 16 -2.34 26.97 34.67
N LEU A 17 -3.49 27.65 34.57
CA LEU A 17 -4.53 27.35 33.58
C LEU A 17 -4.06 27.56 32.14
N VAL A 18 -3.40 28.68 31.85
CA VAL A 18 -2.84 28.97 30.52
C VAL A 18 -1.73 27.97 30.17
N GLY A 19 -0.89 27.62 31.14
CA GLY A 19 0.12 26.57 31.00
C GLY A 19 -0.50 25.21 30.67
N ALA A 20 -1.53 24.79 31.40
CA ALA A 20 -2.22 23.53 31.16
C ALA A 20 -2.91 23.48 29.79
N ILE A 21 -3.52 24.58 29.34
CA ILE A 21 -4.16 24.68 28.02
C ILE A 21 -3.09 24.62 26.92
N ALA A 22 -1.99 25.36 27.05
CA ALA A 22 -0.90 25.37 26.08
C ALA A 22 -0.27 23.98 25.92
N THR A 23 0.02 23.30 27.04
CA THR A 23 0.54 21.92 27.04
C THR A 23 -0.45 20.98 26.37
N LYS A 24 -1.74 21.04 26.71
CA LYS A 24 -2.77 20.17 26.12
C LYS A 24 -2.95 20.39 24.61
N VAL A 25 -2.82 21.62 24.13
CA VAL A 25 -2.85 21.94 22.70
C VAL A 25 -1.63 21.34 22.00
N VAL A 26 -0.42 21.56 22.52
CA VAL A 26 0.82 20.99 21.95
C VAL A 26 0.76 19.46 21.93
N ASP A 27 0.34 18.84 23.03
CA ASP A 27 0.18 17.38 23.12
C ASP A 27 -0.85 16.87 22.12
N THR A 28 -1.99 17.57 21.97
CA THR A 28 -3.02 17.21 20.99
C THR A 28 -2.51 17.33 19.56
N PHE A 29 -1.74 18.38 19.24
CA PHE A 29 -1.15 18.58 17.91
C PHE A 29 -0.12 17.50 17.58
N ILE A 30 0.77 17.18 18.51
CA ILE A 30 1.79 16.12 18.33
C ILE A 30 1.10 14.77 18.21
N THR A 31 0.16 14.46 19.12
CA THR A 31 -0.58 13.20 19.11
C THR A 31 -1.38 13.03 17.83
N ASN A 32 -2.13 14.05 17.39
CA ASN A 32 -2.86 14.00 16.11
C ASN A 32 -1.93 13.80 14.92
N LYS A 33 -0.77 14.47 14.90
CA LYS A 33 0.19 14.32 13.79
C LYS A 33 0.80 12.93 13.75
N VAL A 34 1.10 12.33 14.90
CA VAL A 34 1.64 10.97 15.00
C VAL A 34 0.56 9.93 14.66
N ASN A 35 -0.65 10.07 15.23
CA ASN A 35 -1.75 9.14 14.99
C ASN A 35 -2.16 9.14 13.52
N ASN A 36 -2.29 10.32 12.90
CA ASN A 36 -2.65 10.43 11.48
C ASN A 36 -1.59 9.77 10.56
N LYS A 37 -0.30 9.88 10.88
CA LYS A 37 0.76 9.18 10.14
C LYS A 37 0.66 7.66 10.30
N ASN A 38 0.35 7.17 11.50
CA ASN A 38 0.19 5.74 11.75
C ASN A 38 -1.04 5.18 11.03
N ASP A 39 -2.15 5.93 11.06
CA ASP A 39 -3.39 5.57 10.37
C ASP A 39 -3.20 5.58 8.85
N GLN A 40 -2.50 6.58 8.30
CA GLN A 40 -2.15 6.60 6.87
C GLN A 40 -1.29 5.40 6.47
N LYS A 41 -0.27 5.05 7.27
CA LYS A 41 0.57 3.87 7.01
C LYS A 41 -0.24 2.57 7.08
N LYS A 42 -1.09 2.42 8.10
CA LYS A 42 -1.95 1.26 8.27
C LYS A 42 -2.94 1.13 7.11
N TRP A 43 -3.56 2.25 6.74
CA TRP A 43 -4.47 2.32 5.59
C TRP A 43 -3.75 1.91 4.30
N LEU A 44 -2.61 2.51 3.98
CA LEU A 44 -1.84 2.17 2.78
C LEU A 44 -1.43 0.69 2.77
N ARG A 45 -1.00 0.15 3.92
CA ARG A 45 -0.63 -1.26 4.04
C ARG A 45 -1.82 -2.18 3.78
N THR A 46 -3.00 -1.88 4.33
CA THR A 46 -4.22 -2.66 4.09
C THR A 46 -4.66 -2.56 2.63
N THR A 47 -4.67 -1.37 2.05
CA THR A 47 -5.06 -1.17 0.64
C THR A 47 -4.09 -1.88 -0.32
N LYS A 48 -2.78 -1.85 -0.03
CA LYS A 48 -1.80 -2.67 -0.77
C LYS A 48 -2.06 -4.16 -0.61
N LEU A 49 -2.37 -4.62 0.60
CA LEU A 49 -2.65 -6.04 0.83
C LEU A 49 -3.85 -6.51 0.00
N GLU A 50 -4.93 -5.74 -0.05
CA GLU A 50 -6.11 -6.07 -0.85
C GLU A 50 -5.77 -6.13 -2.34
N ALA A 51 -5.12 -5.10 -2.88
CA ALA A 51 -4.75 -5.05 -4.31
C ALA A 51 -3.77 -6.16 -4.69
N PHE A 52 -2.71 -6.35 -3.89
CA PHE A 52 -1.67 -7.35 -4.16
C PHE A 52 -2.19 -8.76 -3.98
N SER A 53 -3.06 -9.00 -3.00
CA SER A 53 -3.70 -10.31 -2.80
C SER A 53 -4.56 -10.68 -3.99
N LYS A 54 -5.39 -9.75 -4.49
CA LYS A 54 -6.20 -9.98 -5.69
C LYS A 54 -5.35 -10.21 -6.93
N LEU A 55 -4.34 -9.37 -7.17
CA LEU A 55 -3.42 -9.58 -8.28
C LEU A 55 -2.72 -10.96 -8.20
N SER A 56 -2.25 -11.33 -7.01
CA SER A 56 -1.58 -12.62 -6.79
C SER A 56 -2.52 -13.79 -7.02
N GLN A 57 -3.78 -13.67 -6.57
CA GLN A 57 -4.81 -14.67 -6.80
C GLN A 57 -5.01 -14.89 -8.30
N GLU A 58 -5.25 -13.83 -9.07
CA GLU A 58 -5.47 -13.93 -10.52
C GLU A 58 -4.25 -14.48 -11.27
N ILE A 59 -3.03 -14.09 -10.88
CA ILE A 59 -1.79 -14.60 -11.45
C ILE A 59 -1.63 -16.10 -11.20
N LEU A 60 -1.96 -16.58 -10.00
CA LEU A 60 -1.76 -17.99 -9.63
C LEU A 60 -2.89 -18.90 -10.12
N SER A 61 -4.08 -18.34 -10.38
CA SER A 61 -5.23 -19.11 -10.84
C SER A 61 -5.38 -19.15 -12.36
N ILE A 62 -4.58 -18.39 -13.10
CA ILE A 62 -4.70 -18.36 -14.56
C ILE A 62 -4.25 -19.69 -15.17
N ASP A 63 -5.08 -20.25 -16.04
CA ASP A 63 -4.67 -21.36 -16.88
C ASP A 63 -4.00 -20.81 -18.15
N LEU A 64 -2.68 -20.96 -18.22
CA LEU A 64 -1.92 -20.50 -19.38
C LEU A 64 -2.15 -21.36 -20.63
N ASN A 65 -2.77 -22.55 -20.51
CA ASN A 65 -3.14 -23.37 -21.66
C ASN A 65 -4.46 -22.94 -22.29
N GLU A 66 -5.35 -22.37 -21.50
CA GLU A 66 -6.65 -21.86 -21.95
C GLU A 66 -6.83 -20.44 -21.40
N LEU A 67 -6.16 -19.48 -22.05
CA LEU A 67 -6.21 -18.09 -21.65
C LEU A 67 -7.59 -17.50 -21.92
N LYS A 68 -8.34 -17.25 -20.85
CA LYS A 68 -9.65 -16.64 -20.96
C LYS A 68 -9.56 -15.11 -20.95
N PRO A 69 -10.31 -14.39 -21.80
CA PRO A 69 -10.25 -12.93 -21.87
C PRO A 69 -10.54 -12.23 -20.53
N GLU A 70 -11.42 -12.80 -19.71
CA GLU A 70 -11.75 -12.29 -18.38
C GLU A 70 -10.57 -12.38 -17.41
N SER A 71 -9.77 -13.46 -17.46
CA SER A 71 -8.58 -13.61 -16.60
C SER A 71 -7.53 -12.56 -16.95
N ILE A 72 -7.29 -12.32 -18.24
CA ILE A 72 -6.36 -11.27 -18.69
C ILE A 72 -6.87 -9.88 -18.27
N ARG A 73 -8.18 -9.64 -18.38
CA ARG A 73 -8.81 -8.38 -17.95
C ARG A 73 -8.65 -8.15 -16.44
N SER A 74 -8.93 -9.17 -15.62
CA SER A 74 -8.77 -9.10 -14.16
C SER A 74 -7.32 -8.82 -13.77
N ILE A 75 -6.35 -9.51 -14.37
CA ILE A 75 -4.92 -9.27 -14.10
C ILE A 75 -4.54 -7.83 -14.47
N LYS A 76 -5.01 -7.29 -15.60
CA LYS A 76 -4.79 -5.88 -15.98
C LYS A 76 -5.36 -4.91 -14.95
N GLU A 77 -6.61 -5.15 -14.51
CA GLU A 77 -7.29 -4.31 -13.53
C GLU A 77 -6.52 -4.26 -12.20
N TYR A 78 -6.17 -5.42 -11.63
CA TYR A 78 -5.46 -5.46 -10.35
C TYR A 78 -4.00 -5.02 -10.46
N SER A 79 -3.37 -5.20 -11.63
CA SER A 79 -2.04 -4.64 -11.92
C SER A 79 -2.07 -3.12 -11.88
N ALA A 80 -3.07 -2.49 -12.51
CA ALA A 80 -3.22 -1.03 -12.47
C ALA A 80 -3.42 -0.53 -11.03
N LYS A 81 -4.29 -1.18 -10.26
CA LYS A 81 -4.50 -0.87 -8.83
C LYS A 81 -3.20 -1.01 -8.03
N ALA A 82 -2.43 -2.07 -8.26
CA ALA A 82 -1.15 -2.29 -7.57
C ALA A 82 -0.13 -1.20 -7.93
N ILE A 83 0.01 -0.84 -9.21
CA ILE A 83 0.92 0.20 -9.70
C ILE A 83 0.61 1.56 -9.06
N LEU A 84 -0.67 1.93 -8.94
CA LEU A 84 -1.09 3.19 -8.31
C LEU A 84 -0.70 3.31 -6.83
N LEU A 85 -0.48 2.17 -6.15
CA LEU A 85 -0.10 2.12 -4.74
C LEU A 85 1.42 1.98 -4.55
N LEU A 86 2.17 1.71 -5.61
CA LEU A 86 3.59 1.39 -5.54
C LEU A 86 4.49 2.61 -5.75
N ASP A 87 5.48 2.76 -4.86
CA ASP A 87 6.61 3.68 -5.07
C ASP A 87 7.82 2.97 -5.71
N ASP A 88 7.86 1.63 -5.63
CA ASP A 88 8.99 0.81 -6.10
C ASP A 88 8.93 0.63 -7.62
N ARG A 89 9.64 1.49 -8.36
CA ARG A 89 9.72 1.44 -9.82
C ARG A 89 10.17 0.09 -10.38
N ARG A 90 11.04 -0.64 -9.67
CA ARG A 90 11.48 -1.96 -10.15
C ARG A 90 10.32 -2.95 -10.12
N LEU A 91 9.52 -2.91 -9.07
CA LEU A 91 8.33 -3.76 -8.96
C LEU A 91 7.24 -3.35 -9.96
N MET A 92 7.06 -2.05 -10.22
CA MET A 92 6.15 -1.58 -11.29
C MET A 92 6.56 -2.15 -12.65
N ASN A 93 7.85 -2.08 -13.00
CA ASN A 93 8.36 -2.63 -14.26
C ASN A 93 8.18 -4.16 -14.31
N GLN A 94 8.35 -4.88 -13.20
CA GLN A 94 8.07 -6.32 -13.15
C GLN A 94 6.60 -6.66 -13.43
N ILE A 95 5.66 -5.84 -12.94
CA ILE A 95 4.23 -5.99 -13.25
C ILE A 95 3.99 -5.76 -14.75
N GLU A 96 4.57 -4.70 -15.32
CA GLU A 96 4.47 -4.39 -16.75
C GLU A 96 5.06 -5.49 -17.65
N ASP A 97 6.24 -6.00 -17.28
CA ASP A 97 6.92 -7.10 -17.98
C ASP A 97 6.08 -8.38 -17.98
N TYR A 98 5.45 -8.69 -16.84
CA TYR A 98 4.54 -9.82 -16.72
C TYR A 98 3.31 -9.64 -17.62
N LEU A 99 2.64 -8.48 -17.55
CA LEU A 99 1.48 -8.16 -18.39
C LEU A 99 1.80 -8.27 -19.88
N THR A 100 2.94 -7.71 -20.30
CA THR A 100 3.39 -7.74 -21.69
C THR A 100 3.63 -9.18 -22.14
N SER A 101 4.28 -9.99 -21.31
CA SER A 101 4.53 -11.40 -21.58
C SER A 101 3.23 -12.19 -21.69
N LEU A 102 2.25 -11.93 -20.82
CA LEU A 102 0.92 -12.54 -20.85
C LEU A 102 0.14 -12.19 -22.12
N ILE A 103 0.13 -10.90 -22.51
CA ILE A 103 -0.54 -10.44 -23.74
C ILE A 103 0.13 -11.02 -24.99
N ASN A 104 1.45 -11.17 -24.98
CA ASN A 104 2.17 -11.80 -26.09
C ASN A 104 1.89 -13.29 -26.19
N LEU A 105 1.68 -13.97 -25.06
CA LEU A 105 1.28 -15.37 -25.02
C LEU A 105 -0.12 -15.56 -25.63
N ASP A 106 -1.07 -14.71 -25.25
CA ASP A 106 -2.44 -14.69 -25.80
C ASP A 106 -2.49 -14.53 -27.33
N LYS A 107 -1.50 -13.82 -27.90
CA LYS A 107 -1.38 -13.59 -29.35
C LYS A 107 -0.53 -14.63 -30.09
N SER A 108 0.10 -15.57 -29.37
CA SER A 108 1.08 -16.50 -29.96
C SER A 108 0.45 -17.79 -30.47
N SER A 109 1.01 -18.36 -31.55
CA SER A 109 0.64 -19.69 -32.07
C SER A 109 1.05 -20.81 -31.11
N GLU A 110 0.26 -21.89 -31.02
CA GLU A 110 0.40 -22.99 -30.04
C GLU A 110 1.82 -23.54 -29.86
N ASP A 111 2.59 -23.73 -30.94
CA ASP A 111 3.92 -24.38 -30.90
C ASP A 111 5.00 -23.59 -30.16
N ARG A 112 4.95 -22.25 -30.18
CA ARG A 112 5.90 -21.38 -29.43
C ARG A 112 5.48 -21.18 -27.97
N SER A 113 4.31 -21.68 -27.58
CA SER A 113 3.69 -21.34 -26.31
C SER A 113 4.29 -22.09 -25.11
N LYS A 114 4.85 -23.30 -25.28
CA LYS A 114 5.22 -24.16 -24.12
C LYS A 114 6.35 -23.59 -23.28
N ASP A 115 7.42 -23.10 -23.89
CA ASP A 115 8.53 -22.48 -23.16
C ASP A 115 8.14 -21.11 -22.61
N LEU A 116 7.33 -20.35 -23.37
CA LEU A 116 6.78 -19.07 -22.91
C LEU A 116 5.88 -19.23 -21.69
N LYS A 117 5.02 -20.26 -21.66
CA LYS A 117 4.16 -20.60 -20.51
C LYS A 117 4.98 -20.87 -19.25
N LYS A 118 6.03 -21.69 -19.33
CA LYS A 118 6.92 -21.97 -18.19
C LYS A 118 7.63 -20.73 -17.68
N ILE A 119 8.11 -19.88 -18.60
CA ILE A 119 8.77 -18.61 -18.23
C ILE A 119 7.77 -17.69 -17.55
N LEU A 120 6.55 -17.58 -18.10
CA LEU A 120 5.50 -16.71 -17.57
C LEU A 120 5.03 -17.17 -16.19
N ASP A 121 4.84 -18.47 -15.99
CA ASP A 121 4.49 -19.07 -14.70
C ASP A 121 5.54 -18.73 -13.63
N LYS A 122 6.82 -18.93 -13.96
CA LYS A 122 7.93 -18.52 -13.07
C LYS A 122 7.93 -17.02 -12.78
N LYS A 123 7.75 -16.17 -13.81
CA LYS A 123 7.63 -14.72 -13.64
C LYS A 123 6.47 -14.34 -12.73
N GLY A 124 5.34 -15.04 -12.84
CA GLY A 124 4.16 -14.86 -11.99
C GLY A 124 4.48 -15.13 -10.52
N ILE A 125 5.10 -16.28 -10.23
CA ILE A 125 5.53 -16.64 -8.87
C ILE A 125 6.54 -15.61 -8.32
N ASP A 126 7.54 -15.22 -9.10
CA ASP A 126 8.54 -14.23 -8.71
C ASP A 126 7.90 -12.87 -8.41
N LEU A 127 6.93 -12.45 -9.22
CA LEU A 127 6.17 -11.22 -9.01
C LEU A 127 5.37 -11.28 -7.69
N VAL A 128 4.66 -12.38 -7.43
CA VAL A 128 3.92 -12.58 -6.17
C VAL A 128 4.86 -12.49 -4.95
N MET A 129 6.04 -13.09 -5.03
CA MET A 129 7.04 -13.00 -3.98
C MET A 129 7.54 -11.56 -3.77
N ASN A 130 7.71 -10.79 -4.83
CA ASN A 130 8.17 -9.40 -4.73
C ASN A 130 7.07 -8.45 -4.24
N LEU A 131 5.80 -8.69 -4.59
CA LEU A 131 4.64 -7.99 -4.01
C LEU A 131 4.59 -8.20 -2.48
N ASN A 132 4.75 -9.45 -2.03
CA ASN A 132 4.82 -9.78 -0.60
C ASN A 132 5.99 -9.09 0.11
N LYS A 133 7.18 -9.08 -0.51
CA LYS A 133 8.34 -8.35 0.04
C LYS A 133 8.05 -6.86 0.15
N ASN A 134 7.39 -6.25 -0.84
CA ASN A 134 7.03 -4.83 -0.79
C ASN A 134 6.06 -4.53 0.35
N LEU A 135 5.05 -5.39 0.55
CA LEU A 135 4.09 -5.25 1.63
C LEU A 135 4.77 -5.21 3.02
N LYS A 136 5.84 -6.00 3.20
CA LYS A 136 6.60 -6.10 4.45
C LYS A 136 7.58 -4.94 4.69
N LYS A 137 7.83 -4.07 3.70
CA LYS A 137 8.73 -2.91 3.84
C LYS A 137 8.07 -1.70 4.51
N LEU A 138 6.75 -1.73 4.73
CA LEU A 138 5.95 -0.62 5.29
C LEU A 138 5.92 -0.58 6.83
#